data_AF-A0A6J7P247-F1
#
_entry.id   AF-A0A6J7P247-F1
#
_cell.length_a   1.000
_cell.length_b   1.000
_cell.length_c   1.000
_cell.angle_alpha   90.00
_cell.angle_beta   90.00
_cell.angle_gamma   90.00
#
_symmetry.space_group_name_H-M   'P 1'
#
loop_
_entity.id
_entity.type
_entity.pdbx_description
1 polymer ?
#
loop_
_entity_poly.entity_id
_entity_poly.type
_entity_poly.pdbx_seq_one_letter_code
_entity_poly.pdbx_strand_id
1 'polypeptide(L)' 'MFEASGDVLAIAEGWHRGPTSKPVEDPTKLGPIVEEMMAKARLNAGMDGRDGTWPQPQKK' A
#
# COMPACT_ATOMS: atom_id res chain seq x y z
N MET A 1 14.11 -3.57 11.93
CA MET A 1 14.94 -2.54 11.24
C MET A 1 14.47 -1.20 11.77
N PHE A 2 15.36 -0.26 12.08
CA PHE A 2 15.00 1.08 12.52
C PHE A 2 15.11 2.07 11.36
N GLU A 3 14.15 2.99 11.26
CA GLU A 3 14.33 4.26 10.57
C GLU A 3 14.78 5.30 11.60
N ALA A 4 15.87 6.00 11.32
CA ALA A 4 16.40 7.04 12.20
C ALA A 4 16.89 8.24 11.39
N SER A 5 16.42 9.44 11.75
CA SER A 5 16.88 10.73 11.23
C SER A 5 16.86 11.78 12.36
N GLY A 6 17.15 13.06 12.08
CA GLY A 6 17.21 14.12 13.09
C GLY A 6 15.93 14.26 13.94
N ASP A 7 14.76 13.99 13.36
CA ASP A 7 13.45 14.14 14.00
C ASP A 7 12.61 12.85 14.02
N VAL A 8 13.13 11.74 13.49
CA VAL A 8 12.39 10.48 13.36
C VAL A 8 13.17 9.34 14.00
N LEU A 9 12.51 8.60 14.89
CA LEU A 9 12.94 7.27 15.32
C LEU A 9 11.72 6.34 15.27
N ALA A 10 11.72 5.42 14.32
CA ALA A 10 10.59 4.54 14.05
C ALA A 10 11.04 3.10 13.72
N ILE A 11 10.10 2.16 13.80
CA ILE A 11 10.30 0.78 13.36
C ILE A 11 9.89 0.69 11.89
N ALA A 12 10.83 0.31 11.03
CA ALA A 12 10.52 -0.02 9.65
C ALA A 12 9.82 -1.38 9.62
N GLU A 13 8.53 -1.33 9.35
CA GLU A 13 7.69 -2.51 9.12
C GLU A 13 8.01 -3.12 7.75
N GLY A 14 8.12 -4.45 7.70
CA GLY A 14 8.40 -5.18 6.47
C GLY A 14 7.20 -5.23 5.52
N TRP A 15 7.38 -5.97 4.42
CA TRP A 15 6.29 -6.22 3.46
C TRP A 15 5.21 -7.10 4.10
N HIS A 16 3.96 -6.62 4.01
CA HIS A 16 2.78 -7.34 4.47
C HIS A 16 1.97 -7.86 3.28
N ARG A 17 1.32 -9.02 3.45
CA ARG A 17 0.39 -9.53 2.43
C ARG A 17 -0.86 -8.65 2.40
N GLY A 18 -1.19 -8.12 1.23
CA GLY A 18 -2.44 -7.39 0.98
C GLY A 18 -3.64 -8.31 0.72
N PRO A 19 -4.75 -7.76 0.18
CA PRO A 19 -5.93 -8.53 -0.20
C PRO A 19 -5.59 -9.68 -1.16
N THR A 20 -6.35 -10.77 -1.08
CA THR A 20 -6.18 -11.96 -1.92
C THR A 20 -7.49 -12.32 -2.63
N SER A 21 -7.40 -12.84 -3.85
CA SER A 21 -8.54 -13.43 -4.57
C SER A 21 -8.37 -14.94 -4.75
N LYS A 22 -9.48 -15.64 -4.96
CA LYS A 22 -9.46 -17.03 -5.44
C LYS A 22 -8.99 -17.07 -6.90
N PRO A 23 -8.44 -18.22 -7.36
CA PRO A 23 -8.13 -18.43 -8.77
C PRO A 23 -9.38 -18.25 -9.65
N VAL A 24 -9.17 -17.78 -10.87
CA VAL A 24 -10.19 -17.61 -11.91
C VAL A 24 -9.64 -18.14 -13.23
N GLU A 25 -10.47 -18.89 -13.97
CA GLU A 25 -10.08 -19.50 -15.25
C GLU A 25 -10.16 -18.53 -16.43
N ASP A 26 -11.15 -17.63 -16.39
CA ASP A 26 -11.37 -16.63 -17.43
C ASP A 26 -10.56 -15.35 -17.13
N PRO A 27 -9.50 -15.04 -17.90
CA PRO A 27 -8.63 -13.90 -17.64
C PRO A 27 -9.34 -12.56 -17.86
N THR A 28 -10.45 -12.51 -18.61
CA THR A 28 -11.19 -11.26 -18.84
C THR A 28 -11.87 -10.75 -17.57
N LYS A 29 -12.05 -11.62 -16.56
CA LYS A 29 -12.61 -11.27 -15.24
C LYS A 29 -11.61 -10.59 -14.31
N LEU A 30 -10.33 -10.54 -14.65
CA LEU A 30 -9.30 -10.01 -13.76
C LEU A 30 -9.42 -8.50 -13.52
N GLY A 31 -9.93 -7.73 -14.48
CA GLY A 31 -10.05 -6.26 -14.34
C GLY A 31 -10.81 -5.85 -13.08
N PRO A 32 -12.10 -6.22 -12.94
CA PRO A 32 -12.88 -5.91 -11.75
C PRO A 32 -12.31 -6.48 -10.44
N ILE A 33 -11.69 -7.68 -10.50
CA ILE A 33 -11.07 -8.31 -9.31
C ILE A 33 -9.88 -7.48 -8.82
N VAL A 34 -9.01 -7.03 -9.73
CA VAL A 34 -7.85 -6.22 -9.40
C VAL A 34 -8.29 -4.84 -8.88
N GLU A 35 -9.31 -4.23 -9.49
CA GLU A 35 -9.88 -2.97 -8.99
C GLU A 35 -10.37 -3.09 -7.53
N GLU A 36 -11.09 -4.17 -7.21
CA GLU A 36 -11.55 -4.43 -5.84
C GLU A 36 -10.38 -4.67 -4.88
N MET A 37 -9.37 -5.43 -5.30
CA MET A 37 -8.18 -5.69 -4.49
C MET A 37 -7.41 -4.39 -4.21
N MET A 38 -7.25 -3.52 -5.21
CA MET A 38 -6.59 -2.23 -5.06
C MET A 38 -7.36 -1.30 -4.13
N ALA A 39 -8.70 -1.29 -4.20
CA ALA A 39 -9.54 -0.50 -3.30
C ALA A 39 -9.45 -0.94 -1.83
N LYS A 40 -9.17 -2.22 -1.57
CA LYS A 40 -9.03 -2.80 -0.23
C LYS A 40 -7.59 -2.81 0.29
N ALA A 41 -6.61 -2.54 -0.56
CA ALA A 41 -5.20 -2.57 -0.18
C ALA A 41 -4.88 -1.43 0.79
N ARG A 42 -3.96 -1.68 1.73
CA ARG A 42 -3.35 -0.61 2.52
C ARG A 42 -2.67 0.37 1.55
N LEU A 43 -2.79 1.65 1.86
CA LEU A 43 -2.14 2.70 1.07
C LEU A 43 -0.62 2.55 1.11
N ASN A 44 0.04 2.97 0.03
CA ASN A 44 1.49 3.03 0.01
C ASN A 44 1.97 4.05 1.05
N ALA A 45 3.05 3.71 1.75
CA ALA A 45 3.76 4.69 2.57
C ALA A 45 4.41 5.74 1.65
N GLY A 46 4.29 7.00 2.03
CA GLY A 46 5.03 8.11 1.44
C GLY A 46 6.51 8.06 1.81
N MET A 47 7.29 8.98 1.25
CA MET A 47 8.71 9.13 1.59
C MET A 47 8.94 9.54 3.06
N ASP A 48 7.89 10.00 3.74
CA ASP A 48 7.86 10.32 5.18
C ASP A 48 7.42 9.12 6.05
N GLY A 49 7.26 7.94 5.45
CA GLY A 49 6.84 6.72 6.14
C GLY A 49 5.35 6.66 6.48
N ARG A 50 4.55 7.69 6.17
CA ARG A 50 3.11 7.72 6.46
C ARG A 50 2.29 7.19 5.30
N ASP A 51 1.23 6.45 5.61
CA ASP A 51 0.27 5.98 4.61
C ASP A 51 -0.35 7.18 3.87
N GLY A 52 -0.32 7.18 2.54
CA GLY A 52 -0.84 8.28 1.73
C GLY A 52 -1.29 7.92 0.32
N THR A 53 -2.00 8.84 -0.33
CA THR A 53 -2.51 8.67 -1.70
C THR A 53 -1.80 9.60 -2.69
N TRP A 54 -1.89 9.29 -3.97
CA TRP A 54 -1.45 10.17 -5.05
C TRP A 54 -2.36 11.40 -5.24
N PRO A 55 -1.84 12.55 -5.73
CA PRO A 55 -0.43 12.93 -5.72
C PRO A 55 -0.03 13.37 -4.31
N GLN A 56 1.13 12.91 -3.83
CA GLN A 56 1.74 13.50 -2.65
C GLN A 56 2.38 14.83 -3.07
N PRO A 57 1.94 15.97 -2.50
CA PRO A 57 1.89 16.17 -1.05
C PRO A 57 0.48 16.25 -0.44
N GLN A 58 0.36 15.76 0.80
CA GLN A 58 -0.84 15.96 1.63
C GLN A 58 -1.05 17.46 1.88
N LYS A 59 -2.30 17.94 1.80
CA LYS A 59 -2.63 19.32 2.22
C LYS A 59 -2.24 19.46 3.70
N LYS A 60 -1.52 20.54 4.01
CA LYS A 60 -1.16 20.93 5.37
C LYS A 60 -2.39 21.05 6.26
#